data_AF-A0A3M1LAR6-F1
#
_entry.id   AF-A0A3M1LAR6-F1
#
_cell.length_a   1.000
_cell.length_b   1.000
_cell.length_c   1.000
_cell.angle_alpha   90.00
_cell.angle_beta   90.00
_cell.angle_gamma   90.00
#
_symmetry.space_group_name_H-M   'P 1'
#
loop_
_entity.id
_entity.type
_entity.pdbx_description
1 polymer ?
#
loop_
_entity_poly.entity_id
_entity_poly.type
_entity_poly.pdbx_seq_one_letter_code
_entity_poly.pdbx_strand_id
1 'polypeptide(L)'
;LATYNDQGPVTLEGVVIAEPDVRDTYINLRLRVDRLEREGEPPRSVRGLVLVRAPRFPLYAYGDRLRVTGSLETPPASGPFSYRDYLARRRIYSWIEEPAVEYLSGGHGCFLYRALFALKARAQTLLARLLPDPEAALLTGILLGVDTGLPRRLSDDFSATGTTHIIAISGFNISLITGLLMGTLGRLLGRRWATGPAIVAVLLYTILVGADAAVVRAALMGVLYILGRRLGRPTWAVNSLAVAVLGMSLLDPFVLWDVGFQLSVAATLGLMVYTPPLEGGTRRLLTRWLSETQADRVIGLIGEALLVTTAAQITTTPILLYHFHRLSPVTLLTNFLILPAQQGVMLWGGTALLLAFVWFPLGQPVAWVAWLFLTYTIRVVQGTARLP
;
A
#
# COMPACT_ATOMS: atom_id res chain seq x y z
N LEU A 1 3.71 -3.07 -30.30
CA LEU A 1 4.88 -3.25 -29.41
C LEU A 1 5.09 -4.73 -29.12
N ALA A 2 4.14 -5.42 -28.48
CA ALA A 2 4.20 -6.86 -28.21
C ALA A 2 4.51 -7.75 -29.43
N THR A 3 4.12 -7.31 -30.63
CA THR A 3 4.43 -7.99 -31.90
C THR A 3 5.92 -8.11 -32.21
N TYR A 4 6.79 -7.34 -31.54
CA TYR A 4 8.24 -7.35 -31.71
C TYR A 4 8.94 -8.14 -30.59
N ASN A 5 8.20 -8.78 -29.69
CA ASN A 5 8.79 -9.64 -28.68
C ASN A 5 9.54 -10.80 -29.35
N ASP A 6 10.66 -11.20 -28.77
CA ASP A 6 11.47 -12.37 -29.12
C ASP A 6 12.02 -12.32 -30.57
N GLN A 7 12.12 -11.12 -31.16
CA GLN A 7 12.61 -10.89 -32.54
C GLN A 7 14.01 -10.23 -32.61
N GLY A 8 14.74 -10.20 -31.50
CA GLY A 8 16.09 -9.64 -31.41
C GLY A 8 16.15 -8.24 -30.78
N PRO A 9 17.32 -7.57 -30.86
CA PRO A 9 17.54 -6.29 -30.20
C PRO A 9 16.77 -5.16 -30.88
N VAL A 10 16.22 -4.26 -30.06
CA VAL A 10 15.51 -3.05 -30.48
C VAL A 10 15.96 -1.87 -29.63
N THR A 11 15.91 -0.68 -30.21
CA THR A 11 16.10 0.59 -29.50
C THR A 11 14.75 1.26 -29.34
N LEU A 12 14.34 1.50 -28.10
CA LEU A 12 13.07 2.12 -27.75
C LEU A 12 13.32 3.50 -27.18
N GLU A 13 12.49 4.47 -27.57
CA GLU A 13 12.38 5.73 -26.83
C GLU A 13 11.01 5.81 -26.19
N GLY A 14 10.99 6.30 -24.95
CA GLY A 14 9.76 6.44 -24.20
C GLY A 14 9.92 7.26 -22.94
N VAL A 15 8.80 7.44 -22.23
CA VAL A 15 8.73 8.21 -20.99
C VAL A 15 8.37 7.29 -19.83
N VAL A 16 9.05 7.47 -18.69
CA VAL A 16 8.73 6.79 -17.43
C VAL A 16 7.39 7.31 -16.90
N ILE A 17 6.38 6.45 -16.84
CA ILE A 17 4.99 6.83 -16.51
C ILE A 17 4.54 6.46 -15.09
N ALA A 18 5.38 5.81 -14.30
CA ALA A 18 5.09 5.44 -12.92
C ALA A 18 6.31 5.71 -12.03
N GLU A 19 6.11 5.67 -10.71
CA GLU A 19 7.23 5.68 -9.77
C GLU A 19 8.14 4.46 -10.05
N PRO A 20 9.45 4.67 -10.23
CA PRO A 20 10.40 3.58 -10.38
C PRO A 20 10.42 2.64 -9.17
N ASP A 21 10.31 1.34 -9.42
CA ASP A 21 10.37 0.31 -8.39
C ASP A 21 11.84 -0.11 -8.19
N VAL A 22 12.51 0.54 -7.23
CA VAL A 22 13.93 0.35 -6.92
C VAL A 22 14.10 -0.86 -6.01
N ARG A 23 14.82 -1.88 -6.51
CA ARG A 23 15.20 -3.09 -5.75
C ARG A 23 16.67 -3.06 -5.38
N ASP A 24 17.11 -4.04 -4.60
CA ASP A 24 18.50 -4.16 -4.12
C ASP A 24 19.52 -4.14 -5.28
N THR A 25 19.23 -4.84 -6.38
CA THR A 25 20.16 -5.05 -7.48
C THR A 25 19.74 -4.41 -8.81
N TYR A 26 18.45 -4.13 -8.99
CA TYR A 26 17.88 -3.61 -10.23
C TYR A 26 16.80 -2.56 -9.97
N ILE A 27 16.40 -1.84 -11.01
CA ILE A 27 15.26 -0.92 -11.00
C ILE A 27 14.26 -1.33 -12.08
N ASN A 28 13.00 -1.41 -11.69
CA ASN A 28 11.88 -1.68 -12.58
C ASN A 28 11.26 -0.35 -13.05
N LEU A 29 11.38 -0.07 -14.34
CA LEU A 29 10.83 1.15 -14.95
C LEU A 29 9.65 0.79 -15.85
N ARG A 30 8.50 1.44 -15.64
CA ARG A 30 7.36 1.35 -16.56
C ARG A 30 7.50 2.43 -17.62
N LEU A 31 7.94 2.03 -18.80
CA LEU A 31 8.19 2.92 -19.92
C LEU A 31 7.00 2.89 -20.89
N ARG A 32 6.44 4.06 -21.17
CA ARG A 32 5.50 4.24 -22.28
C ARG A 32 6.29 4.61 -23.52
N VAL A 33 6.34 3.68 -24.47
CA VAL A 33 7.14 3.78 -25.70
C VAL A 33 6.33 4.51 -26.76
N ASP A 34 6.95 5.49 -27.41
CA ASP A 34 6.41 6.25 -28.55
C ASP A 34 7.19 6.02 -29.85
N ARG A 35 8.43 5.53 -29.76
CA ARG A 35 9.32 5.27 -30.91
C ARG A 35 10.09 3.97 -30.73
N LEU A 36 10.18 3.18 -31.80
CA LEU A 36 10.94 1.94 -31.88
C LEU A 36 11.83 1.98 -33.11
N GLU A 37 13.09 1.61 -32.93
CA GLU A 37 14.11 1.51 -33.96
C GLU A 37 14.71 0.11 -33.94
N ARG A 38 14.95 -0.44 -35.13
CA ARG A 38 15.60 -1.73 -35.32
C ARG A 38 16.68 -1.56 -36.37
N GLU A 39 17.77 -2.29 -36.23
CA GLU A 39 18.87 -2.25 -37.18
C GLU A 39 18.37 -2.58 -38.60
N GLY A 40 18.66 -1.70 -39.57
CA GLY A 40 18.25 -1.86 -40.96
C GLY A 40 16.81 -1.45 -41.29
N GLU A 41 15.99 -1.04 -40.32
CA GLU A 41 14.62 -0.55 -40.54
C GLU A 41 14.47 0.93 -40.15
N PRO A 42 13.63 1.71 -40.87
CA PRO A 42 13.35 3.09 -40.47
C PRO A 42 12.63 3.14 -39.11
N PRO A 43 12.84 4.20 -38.31
CA PRO A 43 12.15 4.39 -37.04
C PRO A 43 10.63 4.35 -37.19
N ARG A 44 9.97 3.57 -36.34
CA ARG A 44 8.51 3.44 -36.33
C ARG A 44 7.92 4.07 -35.07
N SER A 45 6.85 4.83 -35.24
CA SER A 45 6.04 5.22 -34.10
C SER A 45 5.22 4.03 -33.62
N VAL A 46 5.38 3.69 -32.35
CA VAL A 46 4.65 2.60 -31.70
C VAL A 46 3.98 3.12 -30.45
N ARG A 47 2.95 2.43 -29.98
CA ARG A 47 2.36 2.70 -28.66
C ARG A 47 2.32 1.40 -27.88
N GLY A 48 2.75 1.48 -26.62
CA GLY A 48 2.70 0.34 -25.70
C GLY A 48 3.46 0.64 -24.41
N LEU A 49 3.24 -0.22 -23.42
CA LEU A 49 3.98 -0.22 -22.16
C LEU A 49 5.00 -1.36 -22.16
N VAL A 50 6.19 -1.05 -21.70
CA VAL A 50 7.28 -2.02 -21.47
C VAL A 50 7.71 -1.92 -20.02
N LEU A 51 7.94 -3.08 -19.40
CA LEU A 51 8.68 -3.14 -18.14
C LEU A 51 10.17 -3.28 -18.45
N VAL A 52 10.94 -2.29 -18.06
CA VAL A 52 12.39 -2.23 -18.28
C VAL A 52 13.07 -2.55 -16.95
N ARG A 53 13.75 -3.68 -16.85
CA ARG A 53 14.56 -4.06 -15.68
C ARG A 53 16.00 -3.59 -15.91
N ALA A 54 16.31 -2.38 -15.48
CA ALA A 54 17.63 -1.76 -15.63
C ALA A 54 18.53 -1.99 -14.40
N PRO A 55 19.85 -1.79 -14.52
CA PRO A 55 20.74 -1.73 -13.35
C PRO A 55 20.25 -0.70 -12.34
N ARG A 56 20.50 -0.93 -11.04
CA ARG A 56 20.05 -0.03 -9.96
C ARG A 56 20.50 1.43 -10.13
N PHE A 57 21.66 1.65 -10.75
CA PHE A 57 22.23 2.97 -10.96
C PHE A 57 22.53 3.22 -12.45
N PRO A 58 22.35 4.47 -12.95
CA PRO A 58 21.87 5.65 -12.22
C PRO A 58 20.38 5.57 -11.86
N LEU A 59 19.93 6.38 -10.89
CA LEU A 59 18.52 6.44 -10.52
C LEU A 59 17.75 7.31 -11.53
N TYR A 60 16.59 6.81 -11.97
CA TYR A 60 15.67 7.52 -12.84
C TYR A 60 14.44 7.99 -12.06
N ALA A 61 13.71 8.95 -12.60
CA ALA A 61 12.51 9.53 -11.99
C ALA A 61 11.30 9.46 -12.93
N TYR A 62 10.12 9.64 -12.34
CA TYR A 62 8.88 9.80 -13.10
C TYR A 62 8.97 10.99 -14.06
N GLY A 63 8.57 10.77 -15.31
CA GLY A 63 8.60 11.78 -16.36
C GLY A 63 9.95 11.90 -17.07
N ASP A 64 10.93 11.07 -16.74
CA ASP A 64 12.17 10.98 -17.52
C ASP A 64 11.93 10.29 -18.86
N ARG A 65 12.50 10.86 -19.91
CA ARG A 65 12.55 10.31 -21.25
C ARG A 65 13.86 9.56 -21.42
N LEU A 66 13.74 8.27 -21.75
CA LEU A 66 14.84 7.34 -21.82
C LEU A 66 14.92 6.71 -23.21
N ARG A 67 16.15 6.47 -23.67
CA ARG A 67 16.45 5.58 -24.78
C ARG A 67 16.95 4.25 -24.20
N VAL A 68 16.28 3.17 -24.55
CA VAL A 68 16.50 1.84 -23.99
C VAL A 68 16.82 0.89 -25.13
N THR A 69 18.03 0.31 -25.11
CA THR A 69 18.48 -0.65 -26.12
C THR A 69 18.60 -2.03 -25.48
N GLY A 70 17.93 -3.02 -26.06
CA GLY A 70 17.94 -4.39 -25.55
C GLY A 70 16.98 -5.31 -26.31
N SER A 71 16.91 -6.57 -25.90
CA SER A 71 15.98 -7.54 -26.47
C SER A 71 14.60 -7.36 -25.86
N LEU A 72 13.60 -7.16 -26.71
CA LEU A 72 12.21 -7.16 -26.28
C LEU A 72 11.75 -8.60 -26.11
N GLU A 73 11.34 -8.98 -24.90
CA GLU A 73 10.98 -10.36 -24.59
C GLU A 73 9.53 -10.47 -24.12
N THR A 74 8.95 -11.64 -24.35
CA THR A 74 7.66 -11.98 -23.75
C THR A 74 7.84 -12.29 -22.27
N PRO A 75 7.09 -11.65 -21.34
CA PRO A 75 7.25 -11.90 -19.92
C PRO A 75 7.14 -13.39 -19.54
N PRO A 76 7.96 -13.85 -18.57
CA PRO A 76 7.98 -15.24 -18.16
C PRO A 76 6.66 -15.65 -17.52
N ALA A 77 6.28 -16.91 -17.74
CA ALA A 77 5.08 -17.53 -17.17
C ALA A 77 5.45 -18.68 -16.21
N SER A 78 6.57 -18.56 -15.48
CA SER A 78 7.09 -19.64 -14.64
C SER A 78 6.48 -19.63 -13.23
N GLY A 79 5.89 -20.76 -12.82
CA GLY A 79 5.40 -21.04 -11.47
C GLY A 79 3.87 -20.97 -11.31
N PRO A 80 3.34 -21.24 -10.10
CA PRO A 80 1.90 -21.16 -9.81
C PRO A 80 1.34 -19.72 -9.95
N PHE A 81 2.21 -18.72 -9.90
CA PHE A 81 1.89 -17.32 -10.21
C PHE A 81 2.43 -16.96 -11.60
N SER A 82 1.53 -16.75 -12.56
CA SER A 82 1.90 -16.29 -13.90
C SER A 82 2.23 -14.79 -13.87
N TYR A 83 3.53 -14.47 -13.83
CA TYR A 83 4.01 -13.09 -13.88
C TYR A 83 3.58 -12.37 -15.17
N ARG A 84 3.48 -13.12 -16.27
CA ARG A 84 2.88 -12.67 -17.54
C ARG A 84 1.45 -12.16 -17.36
N ASP A 85 0.58 -12.93 -16.72
CA ASP A 85 -0.83 -12.53 -16.55
C ASP A 85 -0.95 -11.32 -15.63
N TYR A 86 -0.11 -11.25 -14.60
CA TYR A 86 0.00 -10.08 -13.73
C TYR A 86 0.36 -8.80 -14.51
N LEU A 87 1.35 -8.87 -15.41
CA LEU A 87 1.74 -7.74 -16.25
C LEU A 87 0.69 -7.40 -17.32
N ALA A 88 0.07 -8.43 -17.91
CA ALA A 88 -0.98 -8.26 -18.92
C ALA A 88 -2.19 -7.49 -18.38
N ARG A 89 -2.58 -7.76 -17.13
CA ARG A 89 -3.64 -6.99 -16.41
C ARG A 89 -3.28 -5.51 -16.25
N ARG A 90 -1.97 -5.20 -16.17
CA ARG A 90 -1.44 -3.83 -16.14
C ARG A 90 -1.16 -3.27 -17.55
N ARG A 91 -1.62 -3.95 -18.61
CA ARG A 91 -1.40 -3.62 -20.03
C ARG A 91 0.08 -3.60 -20.44
N ILE A 92 0.91 -4.35 -19.73
CA ILE A 92 2.33 -4.55 -20.05
C ILE A 92 2.46 -5.95 -20.66
N TYR A 93 2.84 -6.01 -21.93
CA TYR A 93 2.96 -7.26 -22.70
C TYR A 93 4.39 -7.56 -23.14
N SER A 94 5.31 -6.65 -22.81
CA SER A 94 6.69 -6.68 -23.26
C SER A 94 7.60 -6.31 -22.09
N TRP A 95 8.74 -6.98 -22.01
CA TRP A 95 9.75 -6.84 -20.98
C TRP A 95 11.12 -6.68 -21.63
N ILE A 96 12.04 -5.96 -20.98
CA ILE A 96 13.46 -5.97 -21.35
C ILE A 96 14.29 -6.23 -20.09
N GLU A 97 15.13 -7.26 -20.14
CA GLU A 97 16.14 -7.54 -19.11
C GLU A 97 17.48 -6.91 -19.50
N GLU A 98 18.20 -6.38 -18.50
CA GLU A 98 19.56 -5.86 -18.64
C GLU A 98 19.81 -4.92 -19.86
N PRO A 99 18.97 -3.90 -20.08
CA PRO A 99 19.15 -2.97 -21.18
C PRO A 99 20.30 -2.00 -20.97
N ALA A 100 20.85 -1.50 -22.08
CA ALA A 100 21.58 -0.24 -22.09
C ALA A 100 20.57 0.92 -22.05
N VAL A 101 20.64 1.76 -21.01
CA VAL A 101 19.72 2.89 -20.79
C VAL A 101 20.47 4.21 -20.87
N GLU A 102 20.04 5.07 -21.79
CA GLU A 102 20.52 6.43 -21.96
C GLU A 102 19.43 7.42 -21.53
N TYR A 103 19.80 8.37 -20.68
CA TYR A 103 18.92 9.47 -20.28
C TYR A 103 18.90 10.54 -21.36
N LEU A 104 17.71 10.88 -21.87
CA LEU A 104 17.56 11.94 -22.88
C LEU A 104 17.17 13.28 -22.24
N SER A 105 16.11 13.29 -21.44
CA SER A 105 15.56 14.53 -20.87
C SER A 105 14.50 14.26 -19.79
N GLY A 106 14.24 15.22 -18.91
CA GLY A 106 13.28 15.10 -17.80
C GLY A 106 12.00 15.90 -18.01
N GLY A 107 11.00 15.68 -17.14
CA GLY A 107 9.83 16.57 -17.04
C GLY A 107 8.70 16.33 -18.05
N HIS A 108 8.67 15.18 -18.71
CA HIS A 108 7.61 14.79 -19.66
C HIS A 108 6.35 14.21 -18.99
N GLY A 109 6.32 14.21 -17.64
CA GLY A 109 5.21 13.73 -16.83
C GLY A 109 4.26 14.84 -16.37
N CYS A 110 3.15 14.44 -15.74
CA CYS A 110 2.23 15.38 -15.13
C CYS A 110 2.87 16.08 -13.92
N PHE A 111 2.71 17.41 -13.82
CA PHE A 111 3.25 18.21 -12.73
C PHE A 111 2.81 17.70 -11.35
N LEU A 112 1.53 17.33 -11.20
CA LEU A 112 0.98 16.84 -9.93
C LEU A 112 1.69 15.57 -9.46
N TYR A 113 1.84 14.57 -10.32
CA TYR A 113 2.53 13.32 -9.99
C TYR A 113 4.00 13.57 -9.64
N ARG A 114 4.69 14.43 -10.41
CA ARG A 114 6.07 14.81 -10.12
C ARG A 114 6.20 15.48 -8.75
N ALA A 115 5.30 16.38 -8.40
CA ALA A 115 5.28 17.05 -7.10
C ALA A 115 5.00 16.05 -5.95
N LEU A 116 4.07 15.10 -6.14
CA LEU A 116 3.78 14.06 -5.16
C LEU A 116 4.98 13.13 -4.95
N PHE A 117 5.62 12.64 -6.02
CA PHE A 117 6.81 11.78 -5.88
C PHE A 117 7.99 12.53 -5.26
N ALA A 118 8.18 13.81 -5.57
CA ALA A 118 9.19 14.63 -4.90
C ALA A 118 8.88 14.82 -3.40
N LEU A 119 7.60 15.02 -3.05
CA LEU A 119 7.16 15.07 -1.65
C LEU A 119 7.41 13.75 -0.93
N LYS A 120 7.12 12.61 -1.57
CA LYS A 120 7.38 11.26 -1.05
C LYS A 120 8.87 11.03 -0.81
N ALA A 121 9.72 11.36 -1.78
CA ALA A 121 11.18 11.25 -1.66
C ALA A 121 11.73 12.12 -0.51
N ARG A 122 11.19 13.34 -0.35
CA ARG A 122 11.53 14.20 0.79
C ARG A 122 11.06 13.60 2.11
N ALA A 123 9.85 13.03 2.16
CA ALA A 123 9.34 12.36 3.36
C ALA A 123 10.22 11.17 3.76
N GLN A 124 10.63 10.33 2.80
CA GLN A 124 11.57 9.23 3.04
C GLN A 124 12.89 9.73 3.63
N THR A 125 13.45 10.81 3.07
CA THR A 125 14.69 11.40 3.57
C THR A 125 14.55 11.94 5.00
N LEU A 126 13.40 12.54 5.33
CA LEU A 126 13.12 13.02 6.68
C LEU A 126 12.98 11.86 7.67
N LEU A 127 12.22 10.81 7.31
CA LEU A 127 12.06 9.62 8.15
C LEU A 127 13.39 8.92 8.44
N ALA A 128 14.23 8.76 7.42
CA ALA A 128 15.58 8.18 7.55
C ALA A 128 16.52 9.03 8.44
N ARG A 129 16.23 10.33 8.62
CA ARG A 129 16.99 11.20 9.54
C ARG A 129 16.40 11.24 10.95
N LEU A 130 15.09 11.04 11.10
CA LEU A 130 14.38 11.09 12.39
C LEU A 130 14.60 9.84 13.22
N LEU A 131 14.70 8.68 12.57
CA LEU A 131 14.72 7.36 13.20
C LEU A 131 15.92 6.54 12.68
N PRO A 132 16.47 5.64 13.50
CA PRO A 132 17.42 4.65 13.02
C PRO A 132 16.71 3.60 12.14
N ASP A 133 17.49 2.92 11.30
CA ASP A 133 17.06 1.67 10.68
C ASP A 133 17.12 0.52 11.69
N PRO A 134 16.16 -0.43 11.69
CA PRO A 134 15.09 -0.64 10.70
C PRO A 134 13.76 0.11 10.97
N GLU A 135 13.63 0.86 12.07
CA GLU A 135 12.38 1.54 12.44
C GLU A 135 11.98 2.59 11.39
N ALA A 136 12.94 3.32 10.82
CA ALA A 136 12.72 4.28 9.73
C ALA A 136 12.12 3.60 8.49
N ALA A 137 12.70 2.47 8.06
CA ALA A 137 12.19 1.69 6.93
C ALA A 137 10.77 1.16 7.19
N LEU A 138 10.49 0.64 8.40
CA LEU A 138 9.16 0.17 8.77
C LEU A 138 8.12 1.30 8.74
N LEU A 139 8.44 2.45 9.34
CA LEU A 139 7.53 3.61 9.34
C LEU A 139 7.32 4.15 7.92
N THR A 140 8.34 4.10 7.08
CA THR A 140 8.27 4.47 5.66
C THR A 140 7.30 3.57 4.90
N GLY A 141 7.35 2.25 5.14
CA GLY A 141 6.35 1.30 4.61
C GLY A 141 4.94 1.65 5.04
N ILE A 142 4.73 1.82 6.35
CA ILE A 142 3.41 2.06 6.95
C ILE A 142 2.78 3.38 6.47
N LEU A 143 3.57 4.46 6.35
CA LEU A 143 3.06 5.79 6.02
C LEU A 143 3.08 6.11 4.52
N LEU A 144 4.06 5.61 3.76
CA LEU A 144 4.29 5.98 2.37
C LEU A 144 4.10 4.82 1.38
N GLY A 145 3.86 3.60 1.86
CA GLY A 145 3.66 2.42 1.01
C GLY A 145 4.94 1.96 0.33
N VAL A 146 6.11 2.18 0.95
CA VAL A 146 7.41 1.79 0.38
C VAL A 146 8.05 0.72 1.24
N ASP A 147 8.11 -0.50 0.71
CA ASP A 147 8.62 -1.69 1.39
C ASP A 147 10.07 -2.04 1.02
N THR A 148 10.65 -1.38 0.01
CA THR A 148 11.97 -1.72 -0.56
C THR A 148 13.18 -1.43 0.33
N GLY A 149 12.99 -0.71 1.45
CA GLY A 149 14.05 -0.41 2.42
C GLY A 149 14.12 -1.37 3.61
N LEU A 150 13.17 -2.29 3.76
CA LEU A 150 13.11 -3.17 4.93
C LEU A 150 14.20 -4.26 4.85
N PRO A 151 14.99 -4.51 5.92
CA PRO A 151 15.95 -5.61 5.91
C PRO A 151 15.26 -6.94 5.64
N ARG A 152 15.85 -7.77 4.76
CA ARG A 152 15.26 -9.06 4.33
C ARG A 152 14.82 -9.94 5.49
N ARG A 153 15.67 -10.09 6.52
CA ARG A 153 15.33 -10.84 7.73
C ARG A 153 14.06 -10.35 8.42
N LEU A 154 13.89 -9.02 8.52
CA LEU A 154 12.69 -8.45 9.12
C LEU A 154 11.46 -8.70 8.23
N SER A 155 11.61 -8.56 6.90
CA SER A 155 10.54 -8.89 5.95
C SER A 155 10.11 -10.37 6.04
N ASP A 156 11.07 -11.26 6.23
CA ASP A 156 10.83 -12.69 6.45
C ASP A 156 10.10 -12.92 7.79
N ASP A 157 10.47 -12.23 8.86
CA ASP A 157 9.77 -12.33 10.17
C ASP A 157 8.30 -11.86 10.09
N PHE A 158 8.04 -10.75 9.38
CA PHE A 158 6.67 -10.28 9.12
C PHE A 158 5.88 -11.28 8.27
N SER A 159 6.53 -11.91 7.30
CA SER A 159 5.92 -12.95 6.46
C SER A 159 5.64 -14.23 7.23
N ALA A 160 6.55 -14.66 8.12
CA ALA A 160 6.42 -15.84 8.96
C ALA A 160 5.27 -15.69 9.98
N THR A 161 5.11 -14.49 10.53
CA THR A 161 4.01 -14.17 11.48
C THR A 161 2.69 -13.82 10.79
N GLY A 162 2.66 -13.74 9.46
CA GLY A 162 1.46 -13.36 8.68
C GLY A 162 1.05 -11.89 8.85
N THR A 163 1.98 -11.03 9.27
CA THR A 163 1.72 -9.61 9.60
C THR A 163 2.21 -8.63 8.52
N THR A 164 2.61 -9.13 7.34
CA THR A 164 3.04 -8.30 6.19
C THR A 164 2.01 -7.23 5.79
N HIS A 165 0.72 -7.50 5.99
CA HIS A 165 -0.37 -6.57 5.71
C HIS A 165 -0.33 -5.27 6.53
N ILE A 166 0.46 -5.22 7.60
CA ILE A 166 0.66 -4.03 8.45
C ILE A 166 1.70 -3.09 7.84
N ILE A 167 2.71 -3.64 7.15
CA ILE A 167 3.72 -2.85 6.43
C ILE A 167 3.06 -2.14 5.25
N ALA A 168 2.14 -2.82 4.56
CA ALA A 168 1.34 -2.24 3.50
C ALA A 168 0.30 -1.27 4.06
N ILE A 169 -0.06 -0.25 3.27
CA ILE A 169 -1.07 0.72 3.69
C ILE A 169 -2.44 0.03 3.75
N SER A 170 -2.98 -0.06 4.96
CA SER A 170 -4.26 -0.69 5.23
C SER A 170 -5.41 0.31 5.19
N GLY A 171 -6.65 -0.21 5.15
CA GLY A 171 -7.84 0.64 5.28
C GLY A 171 -7.91 1.39 6.61
N PHE A 172 -7.34 0.81 7.68
CA PHE A 172 -7.21 1.47 8.98
C PHE A 172 -6.38 2.76 8.87
N ASN A 173 -5.29 2.73 8.11
CA ASN A 173 -4.44 3.90 7.89
C ASN A 173 -5.21 5.04 7.23
N ILE A 174 -5.98 4.72 6.19
CA ILE A 174 -6.83 5.69 5.50
C ILE A 174 -7.94 6.23 6.41
N SER A 175 -8.55 5.39 7.24
CA SER A 175 -9.58 5.83 8.21
C SER A 175 -9.00 6.79 9.25
N LEU A 176 -7.82 6.51 9.79
CA LEU A 176 -7.18 7.39 10.78
C LEU A 176 -6.79 8.73 10.16
N ILE A 177 -6.19 8.71 8.97
CA ILE A 177 -5.83 9.93 8.22
C ILE A 177 -7.08 10.75 7.93
N THR A 178 -8.15 10.10 7.45
CA THR A 178 -9.43 10.77 7.20
C THR A 178 -9.99 11.40 8.48
N GLY A 179 -9.96 10.68 9.61
CA GLY A 179 -10.41 11.18 10.91
C GLY A 179 -9.60 12.37 11.41
N LEU A 180 -8.27 12.30 11.30
CA LEU A 180 -7.36 13.38 11.67
C LEU A 180 -7.59 14.63 10.83
N LEU A 181 -7.70 14.48 9.51
CA LEU A 181 -7.98 15.58 8.58
C LEU A 181 -9.33 16.24 8.90
N MET A 182 -10.38 15.43 9.05
CA MET A 182 -11.71 15.95 9.40
C MET A 182 -11.73 16.64 10.77
N GLY A 183 -10.99 16.12 11.76
CA GLY A 183 -10.89 16.71 13.09
C GLY A 183 -10.14 18.04 13.10
N THR A 184 -8.99 18.10 12.43
CA THR A 184 -8.14 19.29 12.35
C THR A 184 -8.75 20.38 11.48
N LEU A 185 -9.12 20.06 10.24
CA LEU A 185 -9.80 21.00 9.34
C LEU A 185 -11.17 21.42 9.87
N GLY A 186 -11.88 20.52 10.55
CA GLY A 186 -13.16 20.82 11.19
C GLY A 186 -13.04 21.87 12.29
N ARG A 187 -11.93 21.87 13.05
CA ARG A 187 -11.63 22.89 14.07
C ARG A 187 -11.17 24.21 13.45
N LEU A 188 -10.39 24.17 12.37
CA LEU A 188 -9.80 25.36 11.75
C LEU A 188 -10.76 26.10 10.80
N LEU A 189 -11.50 25.38 9.95
CA LEU A 189 -12.34 25.94 8.89
C LEU A 189 -13.85 25.81 9.18
N GLY A 190 -14.20 25.08 10.24
CA GLY A 190 -15.57 24.68 10.54
C GLY A 190 -16.00 23.44 9.74
N ARG A 191 -16.91 22.65 10.35
CA ARG A 191 -17.32 21.32 9.84
C ARG A 191 -17.87 21.32 8.42
N ARG A 192 -18.49 22.42 7.99
CA ARG A 192 -19.05 22.60 6.64
C ARG A 192 -18.00 22.78 5.55
N TRP A 193 -16.91 23.49 5.83
CA TRP A 193 -15.86 23.80 4.85
C TRP A 193 -14.74 22.76 4.84
N ALA A 194 -14.59 21.98 5.92
CA ALA A 194 -13.59 20.93 6.04
C ALA A 194 -13.76 19.75 5.05
N THR A 195 -14.98 19.50 4.57
CA THR A 195 -15.30 18.31 3.76
C THR A 195 -14.54 18.28 2.43
N GLY A 196 -14.53 19.38 1.67
CA GLY A 196 -13.87 19.45 0.37
C GLY A 196 -12.36 19.22 0.48
N PRO A 197 -11.63 20.00 1.29
CA PRO A 197 -10.20 19.83 1.50
C PRO A 197 -9.83 18.44 2.05
N ALA A 198 -10.65 17.85 2.93
CA ALA A 198 -10.39 16.50 3.44
C ALA A 198 -10.48 15.44 2.34
N ILE A 199 -11.50 15.51 1.47
CA ILE A 199 -11.62 14.59 0.31
C ILE A 199 -10.42 14.75 -0.62
N VAL A 200 -10.04 15.99 -0.95
CA VAL A 200 -8.87 16.26 -1.80
C VAL A 200 -7.60 15.70 -1.16
N ALA A 201 -7.39 15.91 0.14
CA ALA A 201 -6.22 15.39 0.85
C ALA A 201 -6.17 13.86 0.87
N VAL A 202 -7.29 13.17 1.09
CA VAL A 202 -7.35 11.69 1.03
C VAL A 202 -7.04 11.17 -0.37
N LEU A 203 -7.55 11.83 -1.42
CA LEU A 203 -7.25 11.47 -2.81
C LEU A 203 -5.77 11.69 -3.16
N LEU A 204 -5.21 12.83 -2.76
CA LEU A 204 -3.79 13.13 -2.97
C LEU A 204 -2.90 12.14 -2.21
N TYR A 205 -3.25 11.79 -0.97
CA TYR A 205 -2.53 10.77 -0.20
C TYR A 205 -2.63 9.39 -0.84
N THR A 206 -3.79 9.02 -1.38
CA THR A 206 -3.98 7.75 -2.10
C THR A 206 -3.05 7.65 -3.31
N ILE A 207 -2.92 8.75 -4.08
CA ILE A 207 -1.99 8.82 -5.22
C ILE A 207 -0.54 8.77 -4.74
N LEU A 208 -0.21 9.51 -3.68
CA LEU A 208 1.14 9.58 -3.10
C LEU A 208 1.66 8.18 -2.71
N VAL A 209 0.80 7.37 -2.12
CA VAL A 209 1.16 6.04 -1.61
C VAL A 209 1.30 5.00 -2.74
N GLY A 210 0.80 5.28 -3.94
CA GLY A 210 0.89 4.38 -5.10
C GLY A 210 -0.45 3.84 -5.59
N ALA A 211 -1.56 4.20 -4.94
CA ALA A 211 -2.93 3.85 -5.32
C ALA A 211 -3.17 2.33 -5.50
N ASP A 212 -2.60 1.51 -4.63
CA ASP A 212 -2.92 0.08 -4.58
C ASP A 212 -4.42 -0.16 -4.30
N ALA A 213 -4.93 -1.30 -4.75
CA ALA A 213 -6.36 -1.60 -4.72
C ALA A 213 -6.97 -1.52 -3.30
N ALA A 214 -6.22 -1.95 -2.28
CA ALA A 214 -6.64 -1.82 -0.87
C ALA A 214 -6.81 -0.35 -0.44
N VAL A 215 -5.87 0.51 -0.85
CA VAL A 215 -5.84 1.94 -0.53
C VAL A 215 -6.96 2.68 -1.26
N VAL A 216 -7.13 2.41 -2.56
CA VAL A 216 -8.20 3.01 -3.38
C VAL A 216 -9.57 2.65 -2.82
N ARG A 217 -9.80 1.39 -2.46
CA ARG A 217 -11.07 0.97 -1.84
C ARG A 217 -11.33 1.73 -0.54
N ALA A 218 -10.34 1.77 0.35
CA ALA A 218 -10.46 2.46 1.62
C ALA A 218 -10.72 3.97 1.45
N ALA A 219 -10.07 4.60 0.47
CA ALA A 219 -10.28 6.01 0.12
C ALA A 219 -11.71 6.25 -0.39
N LEU A 220 -12.22 5.40 -1.30
CA LEU A 220 -13.60 5.48 -1.78
C LEU A 220 -14.61 5.34 -0.63
N MET A 221 -14.43 4.35 0.24
CA MET A 221 -15.28 4.17 1.42
C MET A 221 -15.19 5.36 2.39
N GLY A 222 -14.00 5.92 2.60
CA GLY A 222 -13.78 7.13 3.39
C GLY A 222 -14.48 8.35 2.82
N VAL A 223 -14.40 8.57 1.50
CA VAL A 223 -15.10 9.66 0.81
C VAL A 223 -16.62 9.49 0.93
N LEU A 224 -17.14 8.27 0.72
CA LEU A 224 -18.56 7.96 0.91
C LEU A 224 -19.02 8.23 2.35
N TYR A 225 -18.20 7.87 3.34
CA TYR A 225 -18.47 8.15 4.75
C TYR A 225 -18.56 9.66 5.05
N ILE A 226 -17.60 10.45 4.55
CA ILE A 226 -17.60 11.92 4.71
C ILE A 226 -18.85 12.52 4.06
N LEU A 227 -19.19 12.12 2.84
CA LEU A 227 -20.37 12.59 2.12
C LEU A 227 -21.67 12.20 2.83
N GLY A 228 -21.76 10.95 3.30
CA GLY A 228 -22.91 10.47 4.06
C GLY A 228 -23.16 11.28 5.33
N ARG A 229 -22.10 11.56 6.11
CA ARG A 229 -22.18 12.44 7.27
C ARG A 229 -22.65 13.85 6.92
N ARG A 230 -22.18 14.42 5.79
CA ARG A 230 -22.60 15.75 5.34
C ARG A 230 -24.07 15.79 4.92
N LEU A 231 -24.55 14.72 4.29
CA LEU A 231 -25.94 14.58 3.84
C LEU A 231 -26.90 14.14 4.96
N GLY A 232 -26.40 13.94 6.19
CA GLY A 232 -27.20 13.44 7.31
C GLY A 232 -27.71 12.02 7.11
N ARG A 233 -27.10 11.24 6.20
CA ARG A 233 -27.52 9.88 5.88
C ARG A 233 -26.67 8.85 6.63
N PRO A 234 -27.29 7.81 7.22
CA PRO A 234 -26.54 6.68 7.74
C PRO A 234 -25.82 5.99 6.57
N THR A 235 -24.51 5.78 6.72
CA THR A 235 -23.71 5.01 5.75
C THR A 235 -23.63 3.58 6.24
N TRP A 236 -24.22 2.68 5.46
CA TRP A 236 -24.14 1.26 5.70
C TRP A 236 -22.84 0.75 5.09
N ALA A 237 -21.97 0.17 5.93
CA ALA A 237 -20.62 -0.16 5.53
C ALA A 237 -20.56 -1.18 4.37
N VAL A 238 -21.52 -2.11 4.32
CA VAL A 238 -21.69 -3.09 3.23
C VAL A 238 -22.05 -2.40 1.91
N ASN A 239 -22.94 -1.40 1.94
CA ASN A 239 -23.31 -0.64 0.74
C ASN A 239 -22.12 0.18 0.22
N SER A 240 -21.35 0.79 1.13
CA SER A 240 -20.11 1.48 0.76
C SER A 240 -19.09 0.54 0.13
N LEU A 241 -18.97 -0.69 0.64
CA LEU A 241 -18.12 -1.73 0.05
C LEU A 241 -18.60 -2.11 -1.35
N ALA A 242 -19.91 -2.35 -1.54
CA ALA A 242 -20.48 -2.69 -2.84
C ALA A 242 -20.25 -1.58 -3.88
N VAL A 243 -20.49 -0.31 -3.51
CA VAL A 243 -20.22 0.85 -4.37
C VAL A 243 -18.73 0.95 -4.72
N ALA A 244 -17.84 0.73 -3.75
CA ALA A 244 -16.40 0.75 -4.01
C ALA A 244 -15.97 -0.37 -4.98
N VAL A 245 -16.45 -1.60 -4.79
CA VAL A 245 -16.17 -2.74 -5.66
C VAL A 245 -16.69 -2.48 -7.08
N LEU A 246 -17.92 -2.01 -7.23
CA LEU A 246 -18.51 -1.68 -8.54
C LEU A 246 -17.75 -0.54 -9.22
N GLY A 247 -17.47 0.54 -8.49
CA GLY A 247 -16.72 1.69 -9.03
C GLY A 247 -15.33 1.32 -9.50
N MET A 248 -14.59 0.52 -8.72
CA MET A 248 -13.26 0.04 -9.11
C MET A 248 -13.33 -0.90 -10.31
N SER A 249 -14.30 -1.81 -10.35
CA SER A 249 -14.46 -2.77 -11.45
C SER A 249 -14.90 -2.10 -12.76
N LEU A 250 -15.65 -1.00 -12.69
CA LEU A 250 -16.03 -0.20 -13.86
C LEU A 250 -14.84 0.53 -14.48
N LEU A 251 -13.88 0.96 -13.65
CA LEU A 251 -12.66 1.65 -14.13
C LEU A 251 -11.62 0.67 -14.65
N ASP A 252 -11.44 -0.46 -13.97
CA ASP A 252 -10.56 -1.54 -14.37
C ASP A 252 -11.17 -2.91 -14.04
N PRO A 253 -11.73 -3.62 -15.05
CA PRO A 253 -12.30 -4.95 -14.84
C PRO A 253 -11.26 -5.97 -14.32
N PHE A 254 -9.97 -5.73 -14.56
CA PHE A 254 -8.92 -6.64 -14.09
C PHE A 254 -8.65 -6.54 -12.60
N VAL A 255 -9.19 -5.53 -11.91
CA VAL A 255 -9.03 -5.36 -10.45
C VAL A 255 -9.58 -6.53 -9.65
N LEU A 256 -10.60 -7.22 -10.16
CA LEU A 256 -11.20 -8.40 -9.53
C LEU A 256 -10.23 -9.58 -9.43
N TRP A 257 -9.21 -9.60 -10.29
CA TRP A 257 -8.18 -10.63 -10.31
C TRP A 257 -6.95 -10.27 -9.47
N ASP A 258 -6.90 -9.05 -8.95
CA ASP A 258 -5.84 -8.63 -8.05
C ASP A 258 -6.01 -9.29 -6.67
N VAL A 259 -4.98 -10.00 -6.21
CA VAL A 259 -5.03 -10.73 -4.93
C VAL A 259 -5.15 -9.77 -3.75
N GLY A 260 -4.51 -8.60 -3.83
CA GLY A 260 -4.62 -7.55 -2.81
C GLY A 260 -6.05 -7.02 -2.70
N PHE A 261 -6.71 -6.79 -3.84
CA PHE A 261 -8.12 -6.43 -3.89
C PHE A 261 -9.00 -7.51 -3.26
N GLN A 262 -8.84 -8.77 -3.67
CA GLN A 262 -9.61 -9.91 -3.16
C GLN A 262 -9.49 -10.05 -1.64
N LEU A 263 -8.26 -10.09 -1.12
CA LEU A 263 -7.99 -10.19 0.31
C LEU A 263 -8.61 -9.03 1.08
N SER A 264 -8.51 -7.83 0.53
CA SER A 264 -8.89 -6.63 1.23
C SER A 264 -10.42 -6.41 1.21
N VAL A 265 -11.12 -6.81 0.14
CA VAL A 265 -12.60 -6.92 0.11
C VAL A 265 -13.08 -8.02 1.06
N ALA A 266 -12.47 -9.21 1.02
CA ALA A 266 -12.82 -10.33 1.89
C ALA A 266 -12.65 -9.98 3.37
N ALA A 267 -11.52 -9.37 3.75
CA ALA A 267 -11.28 -8.91 5.13
C ALA A 267 -12.34 -7.89 5.58
N THR A 268 -12.65 -6.93 4.72
CA THR A 268 -13.64 -5.87 5.00
C THR A 268 -15.04 -6.46 5.16
N LEU A 269 -15.43 -7.39 4.31
CA LEU A 269 -16.71 -8.12 4.42
C LEU A 269 -16.74 -8.99 5.68
N GLY A 270 -15.64 -9.70 5.97
CA GLY A 270 -15.50 -10.53 7.16
C GLY A 270 -15.69 -9.74 8.43
N LEU A 271 -15.05 -8.57 8.53
CA LEU A 271 -15.23 -7.63 9.63
C LEU A 271 -16.70 -7.21 9.80
N MET A 272 -17.40 -6.88 8.71
CA MET A 272 -18.79 -6.42 8.79
C MET A 272 -19.77 -7.52 9.19
N VAL A 273 -19.55 -8.74 8.70
CA VAL A 273 -20.50 -9.86 8.88
C VAL A 273 -20.21 -10.63 10.16
N TYR A 274 -18.94 -10.87 10.49
CA TYR A 274 -18.55 -11.75 11.60
C TYR A 274 -18.20 -11.03 12.89
N THR A 275 -17.82 -9.75 12.88
CA THR A 275 -17.52 -9.04 14.14
C THR A 275 -18.74 -8.94 15.06
N PRO A 276 -19.92 -8.48 14.61
CA PRO A 276 -21.10 -8.38 15.48
C PRO A 276 -21.53 -9.71 16.14
N PRO A 277 -21.63 -10.86 15.42
CA PRO A 277 -21.98 -12.12 16.07
C PRO A 277 -20.87 -12.66 16.97
N LEU A 278 -19.58 -12.43 16.65
CA LEU A 278 -18.46 -12.85 17.49
C LEU A 278 -18.42 -12.05 18.80
N GLU A 279 -18.64 -10.73 18.75
CA GLU A 279 -18.77 -9.88 19.94
C GLU A 279 -19.99 -10.29 20.78
N GLY A 280 -21.14 -10.50 20.14
CA GLY A 280 -22.36 -10.93 20.82
C GLY A 280 -22.22 -12.30 21.50
N GLY A 281 -21.58 -13.26 20.83
CA GLY A 281 -21.28 -14.58 21.39
C GLY A 281 -20.31 -14.51 22.57
N THR A 282 -19.22 -13.74 22.41
CA THR A 282 -18.23 -13.54 23.48
C THR A 282 -18.83 -12.84 24.68
N ARG A 283 -19.67 -11.81 24.46
CA ARG A 283 -20.40 -11.12 25.53
C ARG A 283 -21.27 -12.08 26.31
N ARG A 284 -22.09 -12.90 25.64
CA ARG A 284 -22.94 -13.91 26.29
C ARG A 284 -22.14 -14.95 27.07
N LEU A 285 -20.93 -15.29 26.62
CA LEU A 285 -20.05 -16.21 27.33
C LEU A 285 -19.48 -15.55 28.59
N LEU A 286 -18.96 -14.33 28.47
CA LEU A 286 -18.33 -13.60 29.56
C LEU A 286 -19.33 -13.20 30.64
N THR A 287 -20.56 -12.81 30.29
CA THR A 287 -21.61 -12.46 31.26
C THR A 287 -22.11 -13.65 32.09
N ARG A 288 -21.71 -14.89 31.78
CA ARG A 288 -21.92 -16.05 32.66
C ARG A 288 -20.99 -16.05 33.88
N TRP A 289 -19.86 -15.36 33.79
CA TRP A 289 -18.79 -15.41 34.80
C TRP A 289 -18.42 -14.02 35.34
N LEU A 290 -18.74 -12.95 34.61
CA LEU A 290 -18.40 -11.56 34.91
C LEU A 290 -19.65 -10.68 34.85
N SER A 291 -19.59 -9.51 35.49
CA SER A 291 -20.64 -8.50 35.33
C SER A 291 -20.65 -7.92 33.91
N GLU A 292 -21.77 -7.36 33.47
CA GLU A 292 -21.88 -6.78 32.11
C GLU A 292 -20.82 -5.70 31.83
N THR A 293 -20.50 -4.87 32.84
CA THR A 293 -19.49 -3.82 32.70
C THR A 293 -18.06 -4.37 32.61
N GLN A 294 -17.77 -5.51 33.25
CA GLN A 294 -16.48 -6.19 33.13
C GLN A 294 -16.35 -6.90 31.78
N ALA A 295 -17.42 -7.57 31.33
CA ALA A 295 -17.46 -8.20 30.02
C ALA A 295 -17.23 -7.18 28.89
N ASP A 296 -17.83 -6.00 28.99
CA ASP A 296 -17.65 -4.92 28.01
C ASP A 296 -16.24 -4.34 27.98
N ARG A 297 -15.59 -4.21 29.15
CA ARG A 297 -14.18 -3.79 29.20
C ARG A 297 -13.26 -4.84 28.58
N VAL A 298 -13.49 -6.12 28.86
CA VAL A 298 -12.71 -7.23 28.30
C VAL A 298 -12.88 -7.29 26.78
N ILE A 299 -14.11 -7.13 26.28
CA ILE A 299 -14.38 -7.06 24.83
C ILE A 299 -13.75 -5.81 24.21
N GLY A 300 -13.80 -4.66 24.88
CA GLY A 300 -13.13 -3.45 24.39
C GLY A 300 -11.60 -3.60 24.30
N LEU A 301 -10.98 -4.29 25.26
CA LEU A 301 -9.52 -4.48 25.31
C LEU A 301 -9.02 -5.63 24.41
N ILE A 302 -9.73 -6.75 24.39
CA ILE A 302 -9.30 -7.99 23.72
C ILE A 302 -10.04 -8.20 22.41
N GLY A 303 -11.30 -7.78 22.35
CA GLY A 303 -12.20 -8.04 21.23
C GLY A 303 -11.80 -7.29 19.95
N GLU A 304 -11.33 -6.05 20.07
CA GLU A 304 -10.97 -5.25 18.90
C GLU A 304 -9.75 -5.82 18.15
N ALA A 305 -8.86 -6.53 18.84
CA ALA A 305 -7.71 -7.16 18.18
C ALA A 305 -7.99 -8.64 17.83
N LEU A 306 -8.54 -9.45 18.74
CA LEU A 306 -8.79 -10.87 18.48
C LEU A 306 -10.03 -11.13 17.63
N LEU A 307 -11.18 -10.51 17.96
CA LEU A 307 -12.43 -10.81 17.25
C LEU A 307 -12.40 -10.23 15.84
N VAL A 308 -11.87 -9.02 15.67
CA VAL A 308 -11.66 -8.39 14.35
C VAL A 308 -10.69 -9.21 13.49
N THR A 309 -9.55 -9.63 14.06
CA THR A 309 -8.59 -10.45 13.30
C THR A 309 -9.22 -11.80 12.93
N THR A 310 -9.95 -12.43 13.85
CA THR A 310 -10.65 -13.69 13.58
C THR A 310 -11.72 -13.51 12.49
N ALA A 311 -12.52 -12.44 12.57
CA ALA A 311 -13.54 -12.10 11.58
C ALA A 311 -12.93 -11.92 10.18
N ALA A 312 -11.79 -11.23 10.08
CA ALA A 312 -11.06 -11.07 8.82
C ALA A 312 -10.43 -12.39 8.34
N GLN A 313 -9.91 -13.23 9.24
CA GLN A 313 -9.31 -14.51 8.87
C GLN A 313 -10.33 -15.51 8.33
N ILE A 314 -11.55 -15.56 8.86
CA ILE A 314 -12.61 -16.45 8.37
C ILE A 314 -12.81 -16.30 6.86
N THR A 315 -12.76 -15.07 6.35
CA THR A 315 -12.99 -14.78 4.92
C THR A 315 -11.71 -14.71 4.09
N THR A 316 -10.56 -14.37 4.69
CA THR A 316 -9.28 -14.25 3.96
C THR A 316 -8.49 -15.54 3.88
N THR A 317 -8.61 -16.45 4.87
CA THR A 317 -7.87 -17.72 4.90
C THR A 317 -8.05 -18.57 3.64
N PRO A 318 -9.27 -18.76 3.08
CA PRO A 318 -9.43 -19.54 1.86
C PRO A 318 -8.64 -18.96 0.67
N ILE A 319 -8.60 -17.63 0.57
CA ILE A 319 -7.87 -16.91 -0.48
C ILE A 319 -6.36 -17.04 -0.26
N LEU A 320 -5.90 -16.91 1.00
CA LEU A 320 -4.49 -17.07 1.36
C LEU A 320 -3.99 -18.49 1.07
N LEU A 321 -4.78 -19.51 1.43
CA LEU A 321 -4.43 -20.91 1.16
C LEU A 321 -4.38 -21.20 -0.34
N TYR A 322 -5.33 -20.68 -1.12
CA TYR A 322 -5.37 -20.86 -2.57
C TYR A 322 -4.17 -20.23 -3.30
N HIS A 323 -3.81 -18.98 -2.96
CA HIS A 323 -2.75 -18.26 -3.66
C HIS A 323 -1.35 -18.51 -3.09
N PHE A 324 -1.22 -18.55 -1.76
CA PHE A 324 0.08 -18.56 -1.08
C PHE A 324 0.43 -19.88 -0.42
N HIS A 325 -0.54 -20.80 -0.27
CA HIS A 325 -0.33 -22.12 0.36
C HIS A 325 0.33 -22.02 1.75
N ARG A 326 0.06 -20.93 2.46
CA ARG A 326 0.65 -20.61 3.76
C ARG A 326 -0.43 -20.16 4.73
N LEU A 327 -0.35 -20.67 5.95
CA LEU A 327 -1.14 -20.22 7.08
C LEU A 327 -0.20 -20.16 8.28
N SER A 328 -0.13 -19.00 8.93
CA SER A 328 0.64 -18.83 10.16
C SER A 328 -0.33 -18.86 11.35
N PRO A 329 -0.31 -19.90 12.19
CA PRO A 329 -1.17 -19.97 13.38
C PRO A 329 -0.85 -18.84 14.36
N VAL A 330 0.40 -18.38 14.36
CA VAL A 330 0.91 -17.33 15.25
C VAL A 330 0.33 -15.96 14.90
N THR A 331 -0.24 -15.76 13.71
CA THR A 331 -0.82 -14.48 13.27
C THR A 331 -1.83 -13.90 14.25
N LEU A 332 -2.67 -14.73 14.88
CA LEU A 332 -3.64 -14.24 15.87
C LEU A 332 -2.94 -13.62 17.09
N LEU A 333 -1.93 -14.32 17.61
CA LEU A 333 -1.14 -13.86 18.75
C LEU A 333 -0.34 -12.60 18.39
N THR A 334 0.34 -12.61 17.24
CA THR A 334 1.15 -11.47 16.82
C THR A 334 0.27 -10.23 16.60
N ASN A 335 -0.87 -10.35 15.90
CA ASN A 335 -1.80 -9.23 15.69
C ASN A 335 -2.36 -8.70 17.01
N PHE A 336 -2.71 -9.59 17.95
CA PHE A 336 -3.18 -9.18 19.27
C PHE A 336 -2.18 -8.27 20.00
N LEU A 337 -0.89 -8.58 19.89
CA LEU A 337 0.16 -7.83 20.54
C LEU A 337 0.50 -6.52 19.81
N ILE A 338 0.53 -6.51 18.47
CA ILE A 338 1.00 -5.33 17.71
C ILE A 338 -0.09 -4.32 17.34
N LEU A 339 -1.35 -4.74 17.16
CA LEU A 339 -2.42 -3.82 16.73
C LEU A 339 -2.64 -2.63 17.69
N PRO A 340 -2.59 -2.80 19.03
CA PRO A 340 -2.68 -1.66 19.94
C PRO A 340 -1.54 -0.65 19.74
N ALA A 341 -0.33 -1.11 19.40
CA ALA A 341 0.81 -0.25 19.14
C ALA A 341 0.69 0.48 17.79
N GLN A 342 -0.02 -0.09 16.81
CA GLN A 342 -0.15 0.46 15.45
C GLN A 342 -0.77 1.87 15.43
N GLN A 343 -1.73 2.14 16.33
CA GLN A 343 -2.30 3.48 16.48
C GLN A 343 -1.25 4.50 16.92
N GLY A 344 -0.39 4.11 17.87
CA GLY A 344 0.74 4.91 18.33
C GLY A 344 1.77 5.13 17.23
N VAL A 345 2.13 4.08 16.48
CA VAL A 345 3.05 4.18 15.33
C VAL A 345 2.55 5.24 14.34
N MET A 346 1.28 5.16 13.94
CA MET A 346 0.75 6.04 12.91
C MET A 346 0.53 7.48 13.41
N LEU A 347 0.02 7.64 14.63
CA LEU A 347 -0.22 8.97 15.22
C LEU A 347 1.11 9.70 15.46
N TRP A 348 2.04 9.08 16.20
CA TRP A 348 3.29 9.72 16.57
C TRP A 348 4.25 9.79 15.39
N GLY A 349 4.36 8.74 14.59
CA GLY A 349 5.21 8.74 13.40
C GLY A 349 4.74 9.73 12.33
N GLY A 350 3.43 9.76 12.07
CA GLY A 350 2.84 10.74 11.16
C GLY A 350 3.01 12.18 11.65
N THR A 351 2.79 12.42 12.95
CA THR A 351 2.99 13.75 13.56
C THR A 351 4.45 14.18 13.53
N ALA A 352 5.40 13.27 13.85
CA ALA A 352 6.83 13.55 13.77
C ALA A 352 7.25 13.96 12.35
N LEU A 353 6.74 13.25 11.33
CA LEU A 353 6.98 13.58 9.93
C LEU A 353 6.41 14.97 9.57
N LEU A 354 5.16 15.26 9.93
CA LEU A 354 4.52 16.56 9.65
C LEU A 354 5.28 17.71 10.31
N LEU A 355 5.71 17.54 11.56
CA LEU A 355 6.50 18.55 12.27
C LEU A 355 7.87 18.73 11.64
N ALA A 356 8.53 17.64 11.21
CA ALA A 356 9.82 17.71 10.53
C ALA A 356 9.75 18.42 9.16
N PHE A 357 8.60 18.37 8.48
CA PHE A 357 8.35 19.15 7.27
C PHE A 357 8.31 20.67 7.54
N VAL A 358 7.79 21.08 8.69
CA VAL A 358 7.74 22.49 9.11
C VAL A 358 9.12 22.95 9.60
N TRP A 359 9.69 22.21 10.54
CA TRP A 359 11.03 22.45 11.07
C TRP A 359 11.58 21.14 11.64
N PHE A 360 12.65 20.63 11.02
CA PHE A 360 13.22 19.31 11.34
C PHE A 360 13.39 19.03 12.86
N PRO A 361 13.95 19.95 13.67
CA PRO A 361 14.12 19.74 15.11
C PRO A 361 12.82 19.50 15.89
N LEU A 362 11.65 19.97 15.41
CA LEU A 362 10.37 19.72 16.09
C LEU A 362 9.90 18.27 15.95
N GLY A 363 10.27 17.61 14.86
CA GLY A 363 9.91 16.22 14.63
C GLY A 363 10.69 15.26 15.54
N GLN A 364 11.90 15.62 15.96
CA GLN A 364 12.81 14.71 16.65
C GLN A 364 12.29 14.19 18.00
N PRO A 365 11.75 15.02 18.92
CA PRO A 365 11.22 14.52 20.18
C PRO A 365 10.00 13.62 19.99
N VAL A 366 9.14 13.94 19.02
CA VAL A 366 7.96 13.12 18.69
C VAL A 366 8.37 11.80 18.04
N ALA A 367 9.45 11.81 17.24
CA ALA A 367 10.02 10.61 16.66
C ALA A 367 10.52 9.64 17.74
N TRP A 368 11.02 10.10 18.89
CA TRP A 368 11.40 9.21 20.00
C TRP A 368 10.21 8.43 20.58
N VAL A 369 9.04 9.06 20.64
CA VAL A 369 7.80 8.38 21.06
C VAL A 369 7.40 7.35 20.00
N ALA A 370 7.45 7.71 18.72
CA ALA A 370 7.17 6.78 17.62
C ALA A 370 8.14 5.59 17.61
N TRP A 371 9.42 5.84 17.91
CA TRP A 371 10.47 4.83 17.98
C TRP A 371 10.15 3.75 19.01
N LEU A 372 9.57 4.11 20.16
CA LEU A 372 9.15 3.13 21.18
C LEU A 372 8.13 2.13 20.63
N PHE A 373 7.09 2.62 19.94
CA PHE A 373 6.05 1.78 19.36
C PHE A 373 6.57 0.93 18.18
N LEU A 374 7.43 1.51 17.35
CA LEU A 374 8.08 0.80 16.24
C LEU A 374 8.98 -0.32 16.76
N THR A 375 9.84 -0.03 17.74
CA THR A 375 10.73 -1.00 18.38
C THR A 375 9.92 -2.12 19.01
N TYR A 376 8.86 -1.79 19.75
CA TYR A 376 7.95 -2.78 20.33
C TYR A 376 7.38 -3.71 19.26
N THR A 377 6.87 -3.15 18.16
CA THR A 377 6.30 -3.91 17.03
C THR A 377 7.32 -4.88 16.44
N ILE A 378 8.53 -4.39 16.15
CA ILE A 378 9.62 -5.20 15.59
C ILE A 378 10.01 -6.33 16.54
N ARG A 379 10.17 -6.05 17.84
CA ARG A 379 10.56 -7.06 18.82
C ARG A 379 9.49 -8.13 19.02
N VAL A 380 8.21 -7.76 19.01
CA VAL A 380 7.09 -8.71 19.07
C VAL A 380 7.08 -9.61 17.84
N VAL A 381 7.24 -9.04 16.64
CA VAL A 381 7.29 -9.81 15.38
C VAL A 381 8.48 -10.77 15.39
N GLN A 382 9.68 -10.30 15.74
CA GLN A 382 10.88 -11.14 15.84
C GLN A 382 10.75 -12.23 16.92
N GLY A 383 10.10 -11.93 18.04
CA GLY A 383 9.88 -12.89 19.13
C GLY A 383 8.89 -13.97 18.73
N THR A 384 7.79 -13.59 18.08
CA THR A 384 6.74 -14.51 17.65
C THR A 384 7.11 -15.30 16.39
N ALA A 385 7.96 -14.76 15.52
CA ALA A 385 8.49 -15.47 14.33
C ALA A 385 9.35 -16.70 14.69
N ARG A 386 9.88 -16.76 15.92
CA ARG A 386 10.64 -17.91 16.43
C ARG A 386 9.75 -19.04 16.95
N LEU A 387 8.46 -18.80 17.10
CA LEU A 387 7.50 -19.84 17.49
C LEU A 387 7.22 -20.73 16.26
N PRO A 388 7.10 -22.06 16.47
CA PRO A 388 6.90 -23.02 15.39
C PRO A 388 5.57 -22.87 14.66
#